data_AF-A0A7J5ZFJ8-F1
#
_entry.id   AF-A0A7J5ZFJ8-F1
#
_cell.length_a   1.000
_cell.length_b   1.000
_cell.length_c   1.000
_cell.angle_alpha   90.00
_cell.angle_beta   90.00
_cell.angle_gamma   90.00
#
_symmetry.space_group_name_H-M   'P 1'
#
loop_
_entity.id
_entity.type
_entity.pdbx_description
1 polymer ?
#
loop_
_entity_poly.entity_id
_entity_poly.type
_entity_poly.pdbx_seq_one_letter_code
_entity_poly.pdbx_strand_id
1 'polypeptide(L)'
;MNSWVGASTNQYGEATVNCQNIQSMPEVTFTLNGNAFTIPASYVSQSSYGCSTGFGQSGQQLWILGDVFIRQYYAIFDSSSQLIGLAKSV
;
A
#
# COMPACT_ATOMS: atom_id res chain seq x y z
N MET A 1 9.84 -1.94 4.31
CA MET A 1 9.24 -1.27 3.15
C MET A 1 9.70 0.18 3.01
N ASN A 2 9.55 1.01 4.05
CA ASN A 2 9.83 2.45 3.96
C ASN A 2 11.21 2.83 3.41
N SER A 3 12.28 2.14 3.82
CA SER A 3 13.62 2.39 3.29
C SER A 3 13.78 2.09 1.79
N TRP A 4 13.00 1.17 1.23
CA TRP A 4 13.08 0.77 -0.18
C TRP A 4 12.50 1.83 -1.12
N VAL A 5 11.54 2.61 -0.63
CA VAL A 5 10.89 3.70 -1.38
C VAL A 5 11.48 5.07 -1.03
N GLY A 6 12.63 5.09 -0.34
CA GLY A 6 13.34 6.31 0.04
C GLY A 6 12.63 7.14 1.10
N ALA A 7 11.80 6.52 1.95
CA ALA A 7 11.06 7.24 2.97
C ALA A 7 11.92 7.54 4.21
N SER A 8 11.72 8.72 4.79
CA SER A 8 12.31 9.18 6.05
C SER A 8 11.22 9.48 7.07
N THR A 9 11.52 9.27 8.36
CA THR A 9 10.58 9.57 9.44
C THR A 9 10.63 11.07 9.78
N ASN A 10 9.48 11.74 9.78
CA ASN A 10 9.38 13.14 10.21
C ASN A 10 9.28 13.26 11.75
N GLN A 11 9.19 14.49 12.25
CA GLN A 11 9.07 14.78 13.70
C GLN A 11 7.80 14.23 14.37
N TYR A 12 6.80 13.83 13.59
CA TYR A 12 5.55 13.23 14.06
C TYR A 12 5.55 11.69 13.97
N GLY A 13 6.66 11.09 13.54
CA GLY A 13 6.78 9.65 13.36
C GLY A 13 6.24 9.12 12.02
N GLU A 14 5.85 10.00 11.10
CA GLU A 14 5.29 9.61 9.81
C GLU A 14 6.39 9.31 8.79
N ALA A 15 6.19 8.28 7.97
CA ALA A 15 7.08 7.94 6.87
C ALA A 15 6.79 8.83 5.65
N THR A 16 7.69 9.76 5.38
CA THR A 16 7.56 10.79 4.34
C THR A 16 8.54 10.57 3.19
N VAL A 17 8.17 10.99 1.99
CA VAL A 17 8.95 10.87 0.75
C VAL A 17 8.97 12.18 -0.02
N ASN A 18 9.95 12.37 -0.91
CA ASN A 18 9.92 13.49 -1.85
C ASN A 18 8.83 13.28 -2.90
N CYS A 19 7.84 14.18 -2.92
CA CYS A 19 6.72 14.14 -3.86
C CYS A 19 7.16 14.09 -5.34
N GLN A 20 8.30 14.71 -5.68
CA GLN A 20 8.81 14.73 -7.06
C GLN A 20 9.28 13.35 -7.54
N ASN A 21 9.58 12.42 -6.61
CA ASN A 21 10.08 11.10 -6.95
C ASN A 21 8.98 10.08 -7.20
N ILE A 22 7.70 10.40 -6.96
CA ILE A 22 6.58 9.45 -7.02
C ILE A 22 6.50 8.71 -8.35
N GLN A 23 6.72 9.40 -9.47
CA GLN A 23 6.68 8.79 -10.81
C GLN A 23 7.80 7.78 -11.07
N SER A 24 8.88 7.82 -10.28
CA SER A 24 10.03 6.91 -10.37
C SER A 24 9.99 5.78 -9.33
N MET A 25 8.99 5.77 -8.46
CA MET A 25 8.91 4.79 -7.39
C MET A 25 8.54 3.40 -7.91
N PRO A 26 9.12 2.34 -7.32
CA PRO A 26 8.83 0.97 -7.75
C PRO A 26 7.39 0.59 -7.43
N GLU A 27 6.84 -0.32 -8.21
CA GLU A 27 5.58 -0.99 -7.88
C GLU A 27 5.78 -1.99 -6.74
N VAL A 28 4.72 -2.24 -5.98
CA VAL A 28 4.69 -3.27 -4.93
C VAL A 28 3.74 -4.37 -5.35
N THR A 29 4.25 -5.60 -5.43
CA THR A 29 3.45 -6.77 -5.80
C THR A 29 3.20 -7.65 -4.57
N PHE A 30 1.93 -7.96 -4.31
CA PHE A 30 1.51 -8.97 -3.36
C PHE A 30 1.09 -10.23 -4.13
N THR A 31 1.68 -11.38 -3.78
CA THR A 31 1.26 -12.66 -4.34
C THR A 31 0.27 -13.33 -3.38
N LEU A 32 -1.00 -13.39 -3.76
CA LEU A 32 -2.07 -14.00 -2.98
C LEU A 32 -2.66 -15.18 -3.76
N ASN A 33 -2.64 -16.38 -3.16
CA ASN A 33 -3.11 -17.61 -3.79
C ASN A 33 -2.57 -17.81 -5.23
N GLY A 34 -1.26 -17.58 -5.43
CA GLY A 34 -0.59 -17.71 -6.73
C GLY A 34 -0.86 -16.57 -7.74
N ASN A 35 -1.69 -15.58 -7.40
CA ASN A 35 -2.02 -14.46 -8.28
C ASN A 35 -1.27 -13.19 -7.83
N ALA A 36 -0.80 -12.40 -8.80
CA ALA A 36 -0.07 -11.16 -8.55
C ALA A 36 -1.02 -9.95 -8.46
N PHE A 37 -0.94 -9.22 -7.36
CA PHE A 37 -1.68 -7.99 -7.09
C PHE A 37 -0.68 -6.83 -6.96
N THR A 38 -0.55 -6.05 -8.03
CA THR A 38 0.45 -4.98 -8.17
C THR A 38 -0.16 -3.62 -7.86
N ILE A 39 0.45 -2.91 -6.92
CA ILE A 39 0.09 -1.55 -6.54
C ILE A 39 1.17 -0.62 -7.10
N PRO A 40 0.82 0.36 -7.95
CA PRO A 40 1.75 1.37 -8.42
C PRO A 40 2.11 2.34 -7.28
N ALA A 41 2.80 3.44 -7.56
CA ALA A 41 3.16 4.45 -6.55
C ALA A 41 1.96 5.12 -5.83
N SER A 42 0.72 4.72 -6.10
CA SER A 42 -0.50 5.10 -5.38
C SER A 42 -0.52 4.70 -3.90
N TYR A 43 0.46 3.91 -3.44
CA TYR A 43 0.71 3.73 -2.01
C TYR A 43 1.26 5.00 -1.32
N VAL A 44 1.58 6.06 -2.07
CA VAL A 44 1.91 7.37 -1.52
C VAL A 44 0.68 8.26 -1.52
N SER A 45 0.34 8.79 -0.34
CA SER A 45 -0.67 9.84 -0.19
C SER A 45 -0.01 11.21 -0.38
N GLN A 46 -0.63 12.07 -1.20
CA GLN A 46 -0.17 13.44 -1.43
C GLN A 46 -1.16 14.43 -0.82
N SER A 47 -0.65 15.40 -0.06
CA SER A 47 -1.44 16.46 0.56
C SER A 47 -0.70 17.80 0.49
N SER A 48 -1.35 18.88 0.91
CA SER A 48 -0.70 20.19 1.07
C SER A 48 0.45 20.18 2.09
N TYR A 49 0.51 19.17 2.97
CA TYR A 49 1.53 19.04 4.00
C TYR A 49 2.72 18.16 3.56
N GLY A 50 2.67 17.58 2.36
CA GLY A 50 3.71 16.72 1.82
C GLY A 50 3.19 15.35 1.40
N CYS A 51 4.13 14.43 1.19
CA CYS A 51 3.86 13.09 0.70
C CYS A 51 4.30 12.03 1.71
N SER A 52 3.39 11.12 2.04
CA SER A 52 3.61 10.06 3.03
C SER A 52 3.30 8.69 2.45
N THR A 53 4.09 7.69 2.83
CA THR A 53 3.84 6.30 2.40
C THR A 53 2.71 5.69 3.21
N GLY A 54 1.96 4.77 2.60
CA GLY A 54 0.94 3.97 3.27
C GLY A 54 1.50 2.74 4.00
N PHE A 55 2.83 2.63 4.16
CA PHE A 55 3.44 1.47 4.81
C PHE A 55 3.61 1.72 6.31
N GLY A 56 2.66 1.20 7.09
CA GLY A 56 2.79 1.08 8.53
C GLY A 56 3.82 0.01 8.91
N GLN A 57 4.49 0.21 10.05
CA GLN A 57 5.27 -0.85 10.69
C GLN A 57 4.46 -1.48 11.80
N SER A 58 4.44 -2.81 11.85
CA SER A 58 3.99 -3.56 13.01
C SER A 58 5.15 -4.42 13.50
N GLY A 59 5.23 -4.67 14.81
CA GLY A 59 6.21 -5.59 15.39
C GLY A 59 5.90 -7.08 15.11
N GLN A 60 4.91 -7.37 14.27
CA GLN A 60 4.44 -8.72 13.99
C GLN A 60 4.73 -9.08 12.52
N GLN A 61 4.90 -10.38 12.25
CA GLN A 61 5.01 -10.90 10.90
C GLN A 61 3.61 -11.04 10.27
N LEU A 62 2.92 -9.91 10.14
CA LEU A 62 1.56 -9.79 9.63
C LEU A 62 1.48 -8.58 8.70
N TRP A 63 0.83 -8.77 7.54
CA TRP A 63 0.46 -7.68 6.65
C TRP A 63 -1.03 -7.37 6.78
N ILE A 64 -1.35 -6.09 6.92
CA ILE A 64 -2.72 -5.58 6.86
C ILE A 64 -2.87 -4.86 5.53
N LEU A 65 -3.70 -5.41 4.65
CA LEU A 65 -3.99 -4.82 3.33
C LEU A 65 -5.16 -3.86 3.46
N GLY A 66 -4.84 -2.60 3.76
CA GLY A 66 -5.82 -1.55 4.05
C GLY A 66 -6.30 -0.76 2.83
N ASP A 67 -6.60 0.51 3.07
CA ASP A 67 -7.11 1.49 2.11
C ASP A 67 -6.31 1.55 0.80
N VAL A 68 -4.98 1.54 0.89
CA VAL A 68 -4.07 1.52 -0.28
C VAL A 68 -4.36 0.33 -1.20
N PHE A 69 -4.61 -0.85 -0.64
CA PHE A 69 -4.88 -2.05 -1.42
C PHE A 69 -6.30 -2.04 -1.98
N ILE A 70 -7.31 -1.76 -1.14
CA ILE A 70 -8.72 -1.85 -1.55
C ILE A 70 -9.15 -0.74 -2.53
N ARG A 71 -8.38 0.36 -2.62
CA ARG A 71 -8.55 1.35 -3.70
C ARG A 71 -8.17 0.79 -5.07
N GLN A 72 -7.16 -0.08 -5.14
CA GLN A 72 -6.71 -0.71 -6.39
C GLN A 72 -7.49 -2.00 -6.70
N TYR A 73 -7.95 -2.69 -5.66
CA TYR A 73 -8.59 -3.99 -5.77
C TYR A 73 -9.91 -4.03 -4.99
N TYR A 74 -11.00 -4.23 -5.71
CA TYR A 74 -12.30 -4.50 -5.13
C TYR A 74 -12.27 -5.83 -4.39
N ALA A 75 -12.80 -5.84 -3.17
CA ALA A 75 -12.84 -7.00 -2.29
C ALA A 75 -14.29 -7.41 -2.01
N ILE A 76 -14.62 -8.67 -2.27
CA ILE A 76 -15.88 -9.31 -1.90
C ILE A 76 -15.60 -10.20 -0.69
N PHE A 77 -16.31 -9.97 0.40
CA PHE A 77 -16.24 -10.80 1.60
C PHE A 77 -17.42 -11.76 1.61
N ASP A 78 -17.18 -13.02 1.21
CA ASP A 78 -18.20 -14.07 1.27
C ASP A 78 -18.06 -14.86 2.58
N SER A 79 -18.85 -14.48 3.58
CA SER A 79 -18.87 -15.16 4.88
C SER A 79 -19.51 -16.54 4.83
N SER A 80 -20.35 -16.83 3.82
CA SER A 80 -21.00 -18.14 3.67
C SER A 80 -20.01 -19.19 3.20
N SER A 81 -19.15 -18.83 2.24
CA SER A 81 -18.11 -19.71 1.69
C SER A 81 -16.75 -19.55 2.37
N GLN A 82 -16.62 -18.61 3.31
CA GLN A 82 -15.36 -18.25 3.99
C GLN A 82 -14.23 -17.84 3.02
N LEU A 83 -14.58 -17.08 1.97
CA LEU A 83 -13.65 -16.65 0.93
C LEU A 83 -13.62 -15.13 0.79
N ILE A 84 -12.48 -14.64 0.31
CA ILE A 84 -12.34 -13.25 -0.15
C ILE A 84 -12.08 -13.29 -1.66
N GLY A 85 -12.98 -12.67 -2.42
CA GLY A 85 -12.80 -12.43 -3.84
C GLY A 85 -12.10 -11.10 -4.08
N LEU A 86 -11.11 -11.07 -4.98
CA LEU A 86 -10.37 -9.86 -5.32
C LEU A 86 -10.41 -9.63 -6.84
N ALA A 87 -10.70 -8.41 -7.26
CA ALA A 87 -10.70 -8.00 -8.67
C ALA A 87 -10.14 -6.58 -8.80
N LYS A 88 -9.59 -6.23 -9.97
CA LYS A 88 -9.09 -4.86 -10.22
C LYS A 88 -10.26 -3.86 -10.17
N SER A 89 -10.09 -2.77 -9.43
CA SER A 89 -11.06 -1.65 -9.39
C SER A 89 -11.07 -0.89 -10.72
N VAL A 90 -12.22 -0.27 -11.04
CA VAL A 90 -12.44 0.58 -12.23
C VAL A 90 -12.39 2.06 -11.91
#